data_AF-A0A2I1KUL6-F1
#
_entry.id   AF-A0A2I1KUL6-F1
#
_cell.length_a   1.000
_cell.length_b   1.000
_cell.length_c   1.000
_cell.angle_alpha   90.00
_cell.angle_beta   90.00
_cell.angle_gamma   90.00
#
_symmetry.space_group_name_H-M   'P 1'
#
loop_
_entity.id
_entity.type
_entity.pdbx_description
1 polymer ?
#
loop_
_entity_poly.entity_id
_entity_poly.type
_entity_poly.pdbx_seq_one_letter_code
_entity_poly.pdbx_strand_id
1 'polypeptide(L)'
;MARIDEMGIAHSDTAGDGTWRVAAALETPSTLRSGTHRYLLQVEGGTGIDADAIAPFVNAVLNDDRGWASVDDVSFEQVQDPAEADFTLNIATPATTDQLCAPLSTEGRWSCRQAATVNLNADRWNYLVPWFPDAETYRSYLVNHEVGHWLGRGHQRCPGEGLKAPTMMQQSGGLDRCLANAWPTQDGQPG
;
A
#
# COMPACT_ATOMS: atom_id res chain seq x y z
N MET A 1 17.02 10.22 -13.62
CA MET A 1 17.45 8.96 -12.99
C MET A 1 17.33 9.14 -11.49
N ALA A 2 16.78 8.17 -10.78
CA ALA A 2 16.64 8.24 -9.32
C ALA A 2 18.01 8.21 -8.62
N ARG A 3 18.16 9.00 -7.55
CA ARG A 3 19.32 8.94 -6.64
C ARG A 3 19.16 7.73 -5.74
N ILE A 4 20.23 7.00 -5.47
CA ILE A 4 20.24 5.91 -4.49
C ILE A 4 20.88 6.41 -3.19
N ASP A 5 20.22 6.19 -2.06
CA ASP A 5 20.77 6.54 -0.74
C ASP A 5 21.68 5.42 -0.16
N GLU A 6 22.23 5.65 1.04
CA GLU A 6 23.15 4.72 1.71
C GLU A 6 22.51 3.36 2.05
N MET A 7 21.18 3.30 2.11
CA MET A 7 20.43 2.06 2.34
C MET A 7 20.07 1.35 1.04
N GLY A 8 20.49 1.89 -0.12
CA GLY A 8 20.15 1.36 -1.44
C GLY A 8 18.76 1.75 -1.93
N ILE A 9 18.07 2.67 -1.24
CA ILE A 9 16.72 3.10 -1.59
C ILE A 9 16.77 4.18 -2.66
N ALA A 10 15.94 4.03 -3.70
CA ALA A 10 15.88 4.99 -4.81
C ALA A 10 14.93 6.16 -4.53
N HIS A 11 15.36 7.37 -4.86
CA HIS A 11 14.62 8.62 -4.70
C HIS A 11 14.55 9.31 -6.06
N SER A 12 13.37 9.44 -6.63
CA SER A 12 13.19 10.04 -7.96
C SER A 12 13.26 11.57 -7.93
N ASP A 13 12.92 12.17 -6.78
CA ASP A 13 12.60 13.60 -6.64
C ASP A 13 11.53 14.08 -7.64
N THR A 14 10.73 13.16 -8.20
CA THR A 14 9.64 13.48 -9.11
C THR A 14 8.63 14.38 -8.42
N ALA A 15 8.22 15.45 -9.10
CA ALA A 15 7.17 16.34 -8.64
C ALA A 15 5.85 16.00 -9.34
N GLY A 16 4.75 16.13 -8.59
CA GLY A 16 3.41 16.03 -9.15
C GLY A 16 3.12 17.17 -10.13
N ASP A 17 2.29 16.92 -11.13
CA ASP A 17 1.85 17.93 -12.09
C ASP A 17 0.56 18.67 -11.67
N GLY A 18 0.05 18.37 -10.47
CA GLY A 18 -1.18 18.96 -9.91
C GLY A 18 -2.46 18.29 -10.39
N THR A 19 -2.38 17.21 -11.16
CA THR A 19 -3.54 16.44 -11.63
C THR A 19 -3.68 15.10 -10.90
N TRP A 20 -4.90 14.56 -10.90
CA TRP A 20 -5.22 13.25 -10.34
C TRP A 20 -6.03 12.44 -11.33
N ARG A 21 -5.62 11.19 -11.56
CA ARG A 21 -6.36 10.22 -12.36
C ARG A 21 -7.01 9.20 -11.45
N VAL A 22 -8.33 9.26 -11.36
CA VAL A 22 -9.14 8.20 -10.74
C VAL A 22 -9.21 7.01 -11.69
N ALA A 23 -8.97 5.81 -11.17
CA ALA A 23 -9.07 4.58 -11.94
C ALA A 23 -10.51 4.31 -12.40
N ALA A 24 -10.66 3.60 -13.51
CA ALA A 24 -11.92 3.05 -13.99
C ALA A 24 -12.55 2.12 -12.94
N ALA A 25 -13.88 2.10 -12.85
CA ALA A 25 -14.55 1.09 -12.03
C ALA A 25 -14.18 -0.31 -12.51
N LEU A 26 -13.99 -1.23 -11.57
CA LEU A 26 -13.87 -2.65 -11.86
C LEU A 26 -15.24 -3.32 -11.67
N GLU A 27 -15.44 -4.48 -12.29
CA GLU A 27 -16.64 -5.26 -12.01
C GLU A 27 -16.66 -5.68 -10.54
N THR A 28 -17.78 -5.41 -9.85
CA THR A 28 -17.98 -5.82 -8.47
C THR A 28 -17.98 -7.37 -8.40
N PRO A 29 -17.23 -7.98 -7.46
CA PRO A 29 -17.27 -9.43 -7.28
C PRO A 29 -18.70 -9.94 -7.07
N SER A 30 -19.06 -11.05 -7.70
CA SER A 30 -20.39 -11.65 -7.59
C SER A 30 -20.72 -12.20 -6.20
N THR A 31 -19.70 -12.39 -5.35
CA THR A 31 -19.81 -12.81 -3.97
C THR A 31 -19.09 -11.82 -3.07
N LEU A 32 -19.86 -11.01 -2.34
CA LEU A 32 -19.35 -10.16 -1.26
C LEU A 32 -19.40 -10.92 0.06
N ARG A 33 -18.44 -10.66 0.94
CA ARG A 33 -18.41 -11.16 2.32
C ARG A 33 -19.36 -10.37 3.20
N SER A 34 -19.36 -10.64 4.51
CA SER A 34 -20.35 -10.09 5.45
C SER A 34 -20.27 -8.56 5.58
N GLY A 35 -19.09 -7.96 5.38
CA GLY A 35 -18.90 -6.51 5.23
C GLY A 35 -18.27 -6.12 3.89
N THR A 36 -18.61 -4.94 3.35
CA THR A 36 -17.97 -4.36 2.16
C THR A 36 -17.47 -2.96 2.47
N HIS A 37 -16.20 -2.71 2.14
CA HIS A 37 -15.57 -1.41 2.17
C HIS A 37 -15.38 -0.88 0.75
N ARG A 38 -15.90 0.31 0.47
CA ARG A 38 -15.76 0.96 -0.83
C ARG A 38 -14.51 1.82 -0.83
N TYR A 39 -13.70 1.70 -1.87
CA TYR A 39 -12.48 2.49 -2.00
C TYR A 39 -12.39 3.16 -3.37
N LEU A 40 -11.84 4.37 -3.39
CA LEU A 40 -11.47 5.05 -4.62
C LEU A 40 -9.95 4.93 -4.82
N LEU A 41 -9.52 4.44 -5.98
CA LEU A 41 -8.11 4.44 -6.36
C LEU A 41 -7.81 5.63 -7.26
N GLN A 42 -6.82 6.45 -6.88
CA GLN A 42 -6.32 7.51 -7.74
C GLN A 42 -4.80 7.63 -7.69
N VAL A 43 -4.25 8.11 -8.80
CA VAL A 43 -2.81 8.30 -8.98
C VAL A 43 -2.54 9.76 -9.35
N GLU A 44 -1.57 10.36 -8.69
CA GLU A 44 -1.12 11.72 -9.02
C GLU A 44 -0.39 11.72 -10.37
N GLY A 45 -0.66 12.73 -11.19
CA GLY A 45 0.06 12.97 -12.43
C GLY A 45 1.54 13.29 -12.16
N GLY A 46 2.41 12.92 -13.10
CA GLY A 46 3.87 13.00 -12.95
C GLY A 46 4.53 11.74 -12.37
N THR A 47 3.78 10.88 -11.66
CA THR A 47 4.33 9.63 -11.07
C THR A 47 4.81 8.58 -12.09
N GLY A 48 4.33 8.68 -13.34
CA GLY A 48 4.57 7.68 -14.39
C GLY A 48 3.80 6.37 -14.19
N ILE A 49 2.85 6.34 -13.25
CA ILE A 49 2.00 5.18 -12.95
C ILE A 49 0.62 5.41 -13.59
N ASP A 50 0.12 4.41 -14.30
CA ASP A 50 -1.23 4.42 -14.88
C ASP A 50 -2.23 3.82 -13.88
N ALA A 51 -3.22 4.62 -13.45
CA ALA A 51 -4.22 4.23 -12.47
C ALA A 51 -5.08 3.04 -12.93
N ASP A 52 -5.45 3.02 -14.21
CA ASP A 52 -6.29 1.97 -14.79
C ASP A 52 -5.49 0.65 -14.89
N ALA A 53 -4.19 0.74 -15.19
CA ALA A 53 -3.31 -0.43 -15.29
C ALA A 53 -3.04 -1.11 -13.94
N ILE A 54 -2.98 -0.37 -12.84
CA ILE A 54 -2.72 -0.93 -11.50
C ILE A 54 -3.99 -1.33 -10.75
N ALA A 55 -5.16 -0.84 -11.14
CA ALA A 55 -6.42 -1.10 -10.44
C ALA A 55 -6.72 -2.60 -10.27
N PRO A 56 -6.57 -3.46 -11.30
CA PRO A 56 -6.80 -4.90 -11.13
C PRO A 56 -5.88 -5.54 -10.09
N PHE A 57 -4.62 -5.10 -10.02
CA PHE A 57 -3.66 -5.60 -9.04
C PHE A 57 -4.05 -5.19 -7.62
N VAL A 58 -4.37 -3.92 -7.39
CA VAL A 58 -4.81 -3.43 -6.06
C VAL A 58 -6.07 -4.17 -5.61
N ASN A 59 -7.06 -4.30 -6.49
CA ASN A 59 -8.30 -5.01 -6.19
C ASN A 59 -8.06 -6.48 -5.85
N ALA A 60 -7.16 -7.14 -6.59
CA ALA A 60 -6.78 -8.53 -6.33
C ALA A 60 -6.11 -8.70 -4.97
N VAL A 61 -5.17 -7.80 -4.60
CA VAL A 61 -4.51 -7.84 -3.28
C VAL A 61 -5.51 -7.67 -2.15
N LEU A 62 -6.41 -6.68 -2.25
CA LEU A 62 -7.39 -6.37 -1.21
C LEU A 62 -8.38 -7.51 -0.96
N ASN A 63 -8.77 -8.23 -2.02
CA ASN A 63 -9.73 -9.32 -1.95
C ASN A 63 -9.07 -10.72 -1.94
N ASP A 64 -7.75 -10.82 -1.80
CA ASP A 64 -7.03 -12.10 -1.74
C ASP A 64 -7.33 -12.82 -0.40
N ASP A 65 -7.48 -14.14 -0.42
CA ASP A 65 -7.71 -14.96 0.78
C ASP A 65 -6.52 -14.94 1.75
N ARG A 66 -5.33 -14.56 1.29
CA ARG A 66 -4.15 -14.33 2.14
C ARG A 66 -4.19 -12.97 2.85
N GLY A 67 -5.09 -12.08 2.42
CA GLY A 67 -5.24 -10.69 2.84
C GLY A 67 -6.25 -10.45 3.96
N TRP A 68 -6.57 -9.17 4.17
CA TRP A 68 -7.58 -8.75 5.15
C TRP A 68 -8.98 -9.27 4.84
N ALA A 69 -9.29 -9.54 3.58
CA ALA A 69 -10.59 -10.07 3.21
C ALA A 69 -10.94 -11.38 3.94
N SER A 70 -9.97 -12.28 4.13
CA SER A 70 -10.18 -13.49 4.92
C SER A 70 -9.99 -13.27 6.43
N VAL A 71 -9.07 -12.39 6.85
CA VAL A 71 -8.77 -12.20 8.28
C VAL A 71 -9.90 -11.48 9.01
N ASP A 72 -10.53 -10.51 8.34
CA ASP A 72 -11.59 -9.66 8.91
C ASP A 72 -12.98 -10.00 8.37
N ASP A 73 -13.09 -10.98 7.47
CA ASP A 73 -14.32 -11.35 6.75
C ASP A 73 -14.99 -10.18 6.01
N VAL A 74 -14.18 -9.41 5.28
CA VAL A 74 -14.60 -8.20 4.53
C VAL A 74 -14.30 -8.30 3.03
N SER A 75 -15.04 -7.58 2.22
CA SER A 75 -14.78 -7.38 0.80
C SER A 75 -14.42 -5.92 0.52
N PHE A 76 -13.67 -5.69 -0.56
CA PHE A 76 -13.33 -4.37 -1.04
C PHE A 76 -13.91 -4.14 -2.43
N GLU A 77 -14.61 -3.02 -2.60
CA GLU A 77 -15.25 -2.63 -3.85
C GLU A 77 -14.66 -1.32 -4.36
N GLN A 78 -14.14 -1.31 -5.59
CA GLN A 78 -13.60 -0.11 -6.20
C GLN A 78 -14.72 0.76 -6.76
N VAL A 79 -14.80 2.02 -6.30
CA VAL A 79 -15.75 3.02 -6.78
C VAL A 79 -15.03 4.21 -7.42
N GLN A 80 -15.76 4.98 -8.23
CA GLN A 80 -15.22 6.18 -8.91
C GLN A 80 -15.70 7.49 -8.30
N ASP A 81 -16.86 7.49 -7.64
CA ASP A 81 -17.36 8.68 -6.95
C ASP A 81 -16.73 8.77 -5.56
N PRO A 82 -15.96 9.82 -5.25
CA PRO A 82 -15.43 10.04 -3.91
C PRO A 82 -16.50 10.07 -2.81
N ALA A 83 -17.74 10.46 -3.13
CA ALA A 83 -18.85 10.47 -2.18
C ALA A 83 -19.34 9.06 -1.79
N GLU A 84 -19.02 8.04 -2.60
CA GLU A 84 -19.33 6.64 -2.34
C GLU A 84 -18.19 5.90 -1.62
N ALA A 85 -16.98 6.45 -1.63
CA ALA A 85 -15.82 5.80 -1.05
C ALA A 85 -15.77 5.96 0.48
N ASP A 86 -15.53 4.85 1.18
CA ASP A 86 -15.23 4.86 2.62
C ASP A 86 -13.79 5.32 2.86
N PHE A 87 -12.90 5.11 1.88
CA PHE A 87 -11.54 5.64 1.87
C PHE A 87 -10.97 5.86 0.46
N THR A 88 -9.97 6.71 0.37
CA THR A 88 -9.21 6.91 -0.87
C THR A 88 -7.83 6.29 -0.77
N LEU A 89 -7.47 5.44 -1.73
CA LEU A 89 -6.12 4.95 -1.95
C LEU A 89 -5.43 5.84 -2.99
N ASN A 90 -4.50 6.67 -2.52
CA ASN A 90 -3.68 7.56 -3.32
C ASN A 90 -2.34 6.89 -3.62
N ILE A 91 -1.87 6.98 -4.87
CA ILE A 91 -0.44 6.85 -5.17
C ILE A 91 0.09 8.20 -5.61
N ALA A 92 1.00 8.78 -4.83
CA ALA A 92 1.43 10.15 -4.99
C ALA A 92 2.96 10.27 -5.02
N THR A 93 3.45 11.35 -5.61
CA THR A 93 4.87 11.70 -5.58
C THR A 93 5.37 11.89 -4.15
N PRO A 94 6.69 11.80 -3.87
CA PRO A 94 7.23 11.91 -2.52
C PRO A 94 6.76 13.15 -1.75
N ALA A 95 6.83 14.33 -2.38
CA ALA A 95 6.46 15.59 -1.74
C ALA A 95 4.94 15.68 -1.46
N THR A 96 4.10 15.18 -2.36
CA THR A 96 2.65 15.14 -2.16
C THR A 96 2.28 14.11 -1.10
N THR A 97 2.97 12.97 -1.04
CA THR A 97 2.79 11.97 0.04
C THR A 97 3.07 12.59 1.41
N ASP A 98 4.18 13.33 1.56
CA ASP A 98 4.50 14.02 2.82
C ASP A 98 3.38 15.00 3.25
N GLN A 99 2.78 15.72 2.29
CA GLN A 99 1.68 16.65 2.57
C GLN A 99 0.40 15.91 3.00
N LEU A 100 0.05 14.83 2.30
CA LEU A 100 -1.13 14.01 2.62
C LEU A 100 -0.99 13.29 3.97
N CYS A 101 0.24 12.94 4.35
CA CYS A 101 0.55 12.24 5.59
C CYS A 101 0.67 13.15 6.82
N ALA A 102 0.78 14.47 6.65
CA ALA A 102 0.96 15.39 7.76
C ALA A 102 -0.15 15.22 8.83
N PRO A 103 0.20 15.23 10.14
CA PRO A 103 1.51 15.56 10.71
C PRO A 103 2.50 14.39 10.83
N LEU A 104 2.21 13.22 10.25
CA LEU A 104 3.16 12.11 10.22
C LEU A 104 4.35 12.48 9.32
N SER A 105 5.55 12.09 9.74
CA SER A 105 6.78 12.34 8.99
C SER A 105 7.15 11.12 8.16
N THR A 106 6.85 11.17 6.86
CA THR A 106 7.25 10.15 5.88
C THR A 106 8.65 10.40 5.30
N GLU A 107 9.22 11.58 5.53
CA GLU A 107 10.57 11.99 5.12
C GLU A 107 10.84 11.81 3.61
N GLY A 108 9.81 12.01 2.78
CA GLY A 108 9.85 11.74 1.34
C GLY A 108 9.96 10.26 0.97
N ARG A 109 9.94 9.35 1.94
CA ARG A 109 10.28 7.94 1.74
C ARG A 109 9.12 6.98 1.90
N TRP A 110 8.23 7.24 2.84
CA TRP A 110 7.30 6.22 3.30
C TRP A 110 5.87 6.50 2.86
N SER A 111 5.09 5.43 2.83
CA SER A 111 3.64 5.51 2.74
C SER A 111 3.06 5.78 4.13
N CYS A 112 1.79 6.15 4.18
CA CYS A 112 1.05 6.23 5.43
C CYS A 112 -0.44 6.05 5.20
N ARG A 113 -1.17 5.80 6.28
CA ARG A 113 -2.60 6.10 6.39
C ARG A 113 -2.80 7.36 7.22
N GLN A 114 -3.66 8.27 6.76
CA GLN A 114 -4.09 9.45 7.52
C GLN A 114 -5.60 9.65 7.40
N ALA A 115 -6.31 9.62 8.53
CA ALA A 115 -7.78 9.66 8.55
C ALA A 115 -8.40 8.62 7.57
N ALA A 116 -9.13 9.09 6.55
CA ALA A 116 -9.77 8.26 5.51
C ALA A 116 -8.94 8.15 4.22
N THR A 117 -7.65 8.49 4.24
CA THR A 117 -6.75 8.33 3.08
C THR A 117 -5.65 7.33 3.39
N VAL A 118 -5.40 6.45 2.42
CA VAL A 118 -4.22 5.60 2.33
C VAL A 118 -3.32 6.20 1.26
N ASN A 119 -2.11 6.59 1.61
CA ASN A 119 -1.21 7.37 0.77
C ASN A 119 0.06 6.56 0.51
N LEU A 120 0.14 5.97 -0.68
CA LEU A 120 1.31 5.22 -1.12
C LEU A 120 2.30 6.14 -1.83
N ASN A 121 3.56 6.10 -1.38
CA ASN A 121 4.63 6.84 -2.03
C ASN A 121 5.00 6.18 -3.38
N ALA A 122 4.96 6.94 -4.47
CA ALA A 122 5.22 6.46 -5.83
C ALA A 122 6.65 5.92 -6.01
N ASP A 123 7.64 6.42 -5.27
CA ASP A 123 9.00 5.86 -5.32
C ASP A 123 9.05 4.46 -4.73
N ARG A 124 8.28 4.21 -3.67
CA ARG A 124 8.14 2.86 -3.10
C ARG A 124 7.41 1.95 -4.09
N TRP A 125 6.36 2.43 -4.74
CA TRP A 125 5.68 1.66 -5.77
C TRP A 125 6.58 1.28 -6.96
N ASN A 126 7.40 2.22 -7.44
CA ASN A 126 8.22 2.04 -8.64
C ASN A 126 9.55 1.32 -8.37
N TYR A 127 10.19 1.59 -7.24
CA TYR A 127 11.58 1.17 -6.98
C TYR A 127 11.77 0.28 -5.76
N LEU A 128 10.70 0.01 -5.01
CA LEU A 128 10.71 -0.85 -3.84
C LEU A 128 11.74 -0.40 -2.77
N VAL A 129 12.17 -1.36 -1.95
CA VAL A 129 13.35 -1.30 -1.07
C VAL A 129 14.23 -2.53 -1.33
N PRO A 130 15.56 -2.46 -1.09
CA PRO A 130 16.50 -3.52 -1.53
C PRO A 130 16.35 -4.89 -0.89
N TRP A 131 15.67 -5.00 0.25
CA TRP A 131 15.51 -6.24 1.00
C TRP A 131 14.18 -6.96 0.73
N PHE A 132 13.36 -6.46 -0.20
CA PHE A 132 12.23 -7.22 -0.72
C PHE A 132 12.65 -8.02 -1.96
N PRO A 133 12.12 -9.24 -2.12
CA PRO A 133 12.54 -10.13 -3.20
C PRO A 133 12.12 -9.65 -4.59
N ASP A 134 10.96 -9.00 -4.70
CA ASP A 134 10.36 -8.58 -5.97
C ASP A 134 9.28 -7.50 -5.76
N ALA A 135 8.86 -6.91 -6.89
CA ALA A 135 7.91 -5.79 -6.91
C ALA A 135 6.48 -6.20 -6.56
N GLU A 136 6.08 -7.41 -6.92
CA GLU A 136 4.73 -7.91 -6.67
C GLU A 136 4.52 -8.10 -5.16
N THR A 137 5.46 -8.75 -4.50
CA THR A 137 5.49 -8.95 -3.05
C THR A 137 5.50 -7.61 -2.33
N TYR A 138 6.38 -6.68 -2.72
CA TYR A 138 6.48 -5.38 -2.05
C TYR A 138 5.23 -4.51 -2.22
N ARG A 139 4.64 -4.47 -3.42
CA ARG A 139 3.41 -3.70 -3.68
C ARG A 139 2.21 -4.30 -2.94
N SER A 140 2.13 -5.63 -2.86
CA SER A 140 1.11 -6.32 -2.06
C SER A 140 1.25 -5.94 -0.57
N TYR A 141 2.50 -5.93 -0.06
CA TYR A 141 2.80 -5.49 1.30
C TYR A 141 2.37 -4.03 1.53
N LEU A 142 2.74 -3.09 0.64
CA LEU A 142 2.38 -1.68 0.79
C LEU A 142 0.86 -1.49 0.89
N VAL A 143 0.10 -2.14 0.00
CA VAL A 143 -1.36 -2.07 -0.01
C VAL A 143 -1.93 -2.64 1.29
N ASN A 144 -1.52 -3.85 1.67
CA ASN A 144 -2.03 -4.49 2.88
C ASN A 144 -1.62 -3.77 4.16
N HIS A 145 -0.40 -3.23 4.25
CA HIS A 145 0.07 -2.51 5.42
C HIS A 145 -0.76 -1.25 5.67
N GLU A 146 -0.91 -0.40 4.65
CA GLU A 146 -1.61 0.88 4.84
C GLU A 146 -3.12 0.72 4.92
N VAL A 147 -3.72 -0.23 4.20
CA VAL A 147 -5.13 -0.57 4.40
C VAL A 147 -5.35 -1.26 5.75
N GLY A 148 -4.38 -2.04 6.24
CA GLY A 148 -4.40 -2.56 7.61
C GLY A 148 -4.46 -1.42 8.63
N HIS A 149 -3.69 -0.34 8.45
CA HIS A 149 -3.84 0.85 9.26
C HIS A 149 -5.25 1.45 9.15
N TRP A 150 -5.84 1.53 7.96
CA TRP A 150 -7.20 2.04 7.80
C TRP A 150 -8.24 1.20 8.55
N LEU A 151 -8.12 -0.14 8.50
CA LEU A 151 -8.91 -1.11 9.27
C LEU A 151 -8.65 -1.07 10.79
N GLY A 152 -7.76 -0.19 11.26
CA GLY A 152 -7.49 0.01 12.69
C GLY A 152 -6.37 -0.86 13.25
N ARG A 153 -5.56 -1.49 12.40
CA ARG A 153 -4.40 -2.29 12.82
C ARG A 153 -3.23 -1.37 13.14
N GLY A 154 -2.62 -1.57 14.31
CA GLY A 154 -1.41 -0.86 14.72
C GLY A 154 -0.13 -1.58 14.29
N HIS A 155 1.00 -0.88 14.35
CA HIS A 155 2.30 -1.49 14.06
C HIS A 155 2.59 -2.69 14.97
N GLN A 156 3.26 -3.68 14.38
CA GLN A 156 3.77 -4.86 15.06
C GLN A 156 5.31 -4.94 14.92
N ARG A 157 5.93 -5.91 15.59
CA ARG A 157 7.39 -6.09 15.61
C ARG A 157 7.76 -7.47 15.07
N CYS A 158 8.97 -7.59 14.54
CA CYS A 158 9.53 -8.88 14.12
C CYS A 158 9.48 -9.91 15.27
N PRO A 159 8.80 -11.05 15.11
CA PRO A 159 8.68 -12.07 16.16
C PRO A 159 9.96 -12.90 16.38
N GLY A 160 10.87 -12.93 15.40
CA GLY A 160 12.10 -13.70 15.52
C GLY A 160 12.78 -13.97 14.19
N GLU A 161 14.01 -14.48 14.28
CA GLU A 161 14.81 -14.83 13.12
C GLU A 161 14.19 -15.97 12.30
N GLY A 162 14.17 -15.83 10.97
CA GLY A 162 13.62 -16.83 10.06
C GLY A 162 12.09 -16.92 10.03
N LEU A 163 11.40 -16.09 10.81
CA LEU A 163 9.96 -15.94 10.76
C LEU A 163 9.57 -14.83 9.78
N LYS A 164 8.44 -15.00 9.10
CA LYS A 164 7.82 -13.97 8.28
C LYS A 164 7.42 -12.80 9.16
N ALA A 165 7.85 -11.60 8.78
CA ALA A 165 7.47 -10.37 9.45
C ALA A 165 5.94 -10.24 9.48
N PRO A 166 5.35 -9.70 10.54
CA PRO A 166 3.95 -9.32 10.50
C PRO A 166 3.72 -8.30 9.40
N THR A 167 2.60 -8.38 8.69
CA THR A 167 2.24 -7.44 7.62
C THR A 167 2.17 -6.01 8.17
N MET A 168 1.79 -5.88 9.44
CA MET A 168 1.78 -4.59 10.16
C MET A 168 3.13 -4.20 10.79
N MET A 169 4.22 -4.92 10.53
CA MET A 169 5.57 -4.39 10.81
C MET A 169 5.95 -3.36 9.74
N GLN A 170 6.68 -2.29 10.09
CA GLN A 170 7.18 -1.29 9.13
C GLN A 170 8.34 -1.87 8.29
N GLN A 171 8.04 -2.83 7.42
CA GLN A 171 9.02 -3.59 6.63
C GLN A 171 9.74 -2.71 5.60
N SER A 172 9.12 -1.61 5.13
CA SER A 172 9.79 -0.61 4.28
C SER A 172 10.96 0.10 4.96
N GLY A 173 11.02 0.10 6.29
CA GLY A 173 12.14 0.65 7.07
C GLY A 173 13.23 -0.38 7.41
N GLY A 174 12.95 -1.67 7.23
CA GLY A 174 13.85 -2.78 7.51
C GLY A 174 13.09 -4.02 7.98
N LEU A 175 13.74 -5.19 7.91
CA LEU A 175 13.14 -6.48 8.33
C LEU A 175 13.64 -6.98 9.68
N ASP A 176 14.56 -6.26 10.34
CA ASP A 176 15.32 -6.76 11.48
C ASP A 176 15.95 -8.13 11.19
N ARG A 177 15.44 -9.21 11.79
CA ARG A 177 15.85 -10.60 11.52
C ARG A 177 14.75 -11.44 10.85
N CYS A 178 13.63 -10.82 10.52
CA CYS A 178 12.50 -11.47 9.88
C CYS A 178 12.69 -11.57 8.36
N LEU A 179 11.84 -12.40 7.74
CA LEU A 179 11.70 -12.47 6.29
C LEU A 179 10.58 -11.54 5.83
N ALA A 180 10.71 -10.99 4.61
CA ALA A 180 9.67 -10.15 4.01
C ALA A 180 8.34 -10.91 3.90
N ASN A 181 7.24 -10.22 4.18
CA ASN A 181 5.90 -10.80 4.10
C ASN A 181 4.85 -9.73 3.76
N ALA A 182 4.01 -10.03 2.78
CA ALA A 182 2.95 -9.14 2.34
C ALA A 182 1.56 -9.47 2.91
N TRP A 183 1.41 -10.63 3.57
CA TRP A 183 0.11 -11.25 3.77
C TRP A 183 -0.19 -11.50 5.26
N PRO A 184 -1.28 -10.93 5.80
CA PRO A 184 -1.67 -11.09 7.21
C PRO A 184 -1.82 -12.55 7.66
N THR A 185 -2.29 -13.44 6.79
CA THR A 185 -2.44 -14.87 7.13
C THR A 185 -1.09 -15.58 7.30
N GLN A 186 0.01 -14.95 6.91
CA GLN A 186 1.37 -15.49 6.97
C GLN A 186 2.19 -14.85 8.11
N ASP A 187 1.60 -13.94 8.89
CA ASP A 187 2.28 -13.25 9.98
C ASP A 187 2.88 -14.25 10.99
N GLY A 188 4.20 -14.15 11.22
CA GLY A 188 4.93 -14.97 12.18
C GLY A 188 5.12 -16.44 11.79
N GLN A 189 4.72 -16.85 10.59
CA GLN A 189 4.96 -18.21 10.10
C GLN A 189 6.44 -18.43 9.73
N PRO A 190 6.96 -19.66 9.81
CA PRO A 190 8.27 -19.98 9.27
C PRO A 190 8.39 -19.65 7.77
N GLY A 191 9.61 -19.27 7.35
CA GLY A 191 10.00 -19.00 5.96
C GLY A 191 9.86 -20.19 5.01
#